data_AF-A0A2N2FEJ8-F1
#
_entry.id   AF-A0A2N2FEJ8-F1
#
_cell.length_a   1.000
_cell.length_b   1.000
_cell.length_c   1.000
_cell.angle_alpha   90.00
_cell.angle_beta   90.00
_cell.angle_gamma   90.00
#
_symmetry.space_group_name_H-M   'P 1'
#
loop_
_entity.id
_entity.type
_entity.pdbx_description
1 polymer ?
#
loop_
_entity_poly.entity_id
_entity_poly.type
_entity_poly.pdbx_seq_one_letter_code
_entity_poly.pdbx_strand_id
1 'polypeptide(L)'
;MNLASLLDPTSTARKVALGLGGALLVLILCLACAWGGYRHGRSTATAVGDAKYSKLEAAQANANRLASDTARRIVDAEIIRRDTLAEELAAARTTIAEQGKKITNRRISNASHSVAAVDGRCTFGAEWVGLYNEAWGFGHGDPASPAAAPGAVGEAGAIPTAQAGEFRQGGVTPEDIQV
;
A
#
# COMPACT_ATOMS: atom_id res chain seq x y z
N MET A 1 -79.64 -60.64 -16.50
CA MET A 1 -78.24 -61.12 -16.45
C MET A 1 -78.09 -61.97 -15.20
N ASN A 2 -77.98 -63.29 -15.38
CA ASN A 2 -78.01 -64.26 -14.28
C ASN A 2 -76.64 -64.33 -13.59
N LEU A 3 -76.60 -64.09 -12.28
CA LEU A 3 -75.40 -64.22 -11.43
C LEU A 3 -74.77 -65.63 -11.50
N ALA A 4 -75.53 -66.65 -11.90
CA ALA A 4 -75.06 -68.03 -12.04
C ALA A 4 -74.07 -68.24 -13.21
N SER A 5 -74.16 -67.47 -14.31
CA SER A 5 -73.24 -67.63 -15.45
C SER A 5 -71.85 -67.01 -15.18
N LEU A 6 -71.72 -66.23 -14.11
CA LEU A 6 -70.44 -65.66 -13.66
C LEU A 6 -69.62 -66.65 -12.83
N LEU A 7 -70.26 -67.70 -12.27
CA LEU A 7 -69.59 -68.74 -11.49
C LEU A 7 -69.25 -70.01 -12.30
N ASP A 8 -69.71 -70.15 -13.54
CA ASP A 8 -69.41 -71.30 -14.39
C ASP A 8 -67.91 -71.34 -14.79
N PRO A 9 -67.14 -72.37 -14.39
CA PRO A 9 -65.69 -72.44 -14.64
C PRO A 9 -65.32 -72.57 -16.13
N THR A 10 -66.30 -72.79 -17.00
CA THR A 10 -66.11 -72.92 -18.46
C THR A 10 -66.28 -71.62 -19.22
N SER A 11 -66.73 -70.53 -18.58
CA SER A 11 -67.03 -69.28 -19.27
C SER A 11 -65.76 -68.58 -19.80
N THR A 12 -65.76 -68.29 -21.10
CA THR A 12 -64.67 -67.59 -21.79
C THR A 12 -64.39 -66.22 -21.17
N ALA A 13 -65.43 -65.58 -20.63
CA ALA A 13 -65.34 -64.30 -19.93
C ALA A 13 -64.51 -64.38 -18.63
N ARG A 14 -64.62 -65.46 -17.86
CA ARG A 14 -63.83 -65.66 -16.64
C ARG A 14 -62.35 -65.90 -16.94
N LYS A 15 -62.05 -66.61 -18.03
CA LYS A 15 -60.67 -66.83 -18.51
C LYS A 15 -60.02 -65.53 -18.99
N VAL A 16 -60.77 -64.69 -19.73
CA VAL A 16 -60.31 -63.37 -20.16
C VAL A 16 -60.09 -62.44 -18.96
N ALA A 17 -61.01 -62.42 -17.99
CA ALA A 17 -60.87 -61.61 -16.78
C ALA A 17 -59.66 -62.02 -15.93
N LEU A 18 -59.41 -63.32 -15.77
CA LEU A 18 -58.22 -63.83 -15.06
C LEU A 18 -56.92 -63.52 -15.81
N GLY A 19 -56.90 -63.66 -17.13
CA GLY A 19 -55.73 -63.30 -17.95
C GLY A 19 -55.40 -61.81 -17.90
N LEU A 20 -56.43 -60.96 -17.96
CA LEU A 20 -56.28 -59.50 -17.89
C LEU A 20 -55.89 -59.04 -16.48
N GLY A 21 -56.42 -59.67 -15.43
CA GLY A 21 -56.01 -59.44 -14.05
C GLY A 21 -54.55 -59.83 -13.80
N GLY A 22 -54.10 -60.96 -14.34
CA GLY A 22 -52.69 -61.38 -14.28
C GLY A 22 -51.76 -60.40 -15.01
N ALA A 23 -52.12 -59.96 -16.21
CA ALA A 23 -51.36 -58.98 -16.97
C ALA A 23 -51.27 -57.61 -16.25
N LEU A 24 -52.37 -57.15 -15.65
CA LEU A 24 -52.40 -55.93 -14.85
C LEU A 24 -51.47 -56.03 -13.63
N LEU A 25 -51.48 -57.17 -12.94
CA LEU A 25 -50.63 -57.40 -11.77
C LEU A 25 -49.13 -57.37 -12.15
N VAL A 26 -48.76 -58.00 -13.26
CA VAL A 26 -47.39 -57.95 -13.79
C VAL A 26 -47.00 -56.50 -14.15
N LEU A 27 -47.89 -55.75 -14.80
CA LEU A 27 -47.64 -54.35 -15.14
C LEU A 27 -47.44 -53.48 -13.89
N ILE A 28 -48.26 -53.65 -12.87
CA ILE A 28 -48.13 -52.94 -11.59
C ILE A 28 -46.81 -53.31 -10.90
N LEU A 29 -46.41 -54.58 -10.92
CA LEU A 29 -45.12 -55.03 -10.39
C LEU A 29 -43.95 -54.35 -11.12
N CYS A 30 -43.98 -54.32 -12.45
CA CYS A 30 -42.95 -53.65 -13.25
C CYS A 30 -42.87 -52.14 -12.94
N LEU A 31 -44.02 -51.48 -12.80
CA LEU A 31 -44.08 -50.06 -12.42
C LEU A 31 -43.55 -49.83 -11.00
N ALA A 32 -43.88 -50.70 -10.04
CA ALA A 32 -43.37 -50.61 -8.68
C ALA A 32 -41.85 -50.80 -8.61
N CYS A 33 -41.32 -51.77 -9.35
CA CYS A 33 -39.87 -51.98 -9.48
C CYS A 33 -39.18 -50.78 -10.13
N ALA A 34 -39.73 -50.26 -11.24
CA ALA A 34 -39.18 -49.09 -11.93
C ALA A 34 -39.21 -47.84 -11.03
N TRP A 35 -40.29 -47.63 -10.29
CA TRP A 35 -40.43 -46.51 -9.36
C TRP A 35 -39.46 -46.60 -8.17
N GLY A 36 -39.32 -47.80 -7.59
CA GLY A 36 -38.36 -48.06 -6.51
C GLY A 36 -36.92 -47.80 -6.95
N GLY A 37 -36.55 -48.33 -8.13
CA GLY A 37 -35.23 -48.09 -8.74
C GLY A 37 -34.98 -46.62 -9.03
N TYR A 38 -35.97 -45.91 -9.60
CA TYR A 38 -35.85 -44.47 -9.89
C TYR A 38 -35.66 -43.63 -8.62
N ARG A 39 -36.42 -43.90 -7.55
CA ARG A 39 -36.27 -43.18 -6.28
C ARG A 39 -34.92 -43.44 -5.64
N HIS A 40 -34.49 -44.71 -5.62
CA HIS A 40 -33.20 -45.06 -5.06
C HIS A 40 -32.05 -44.41 -5.85
N GLY A 41 -32.08 -44.51 -7.19
CA GLY A 41 -31.10 -43.88 -8.08
C GLY A 41 -31.05 -42.35 -7.95
N ARG A 42 -32.21 -41.69 -7.78
CA ARG A 42 -32.25 -40.24 -7.56
C ARG A 42 -31.62 -39.87 -6.22
N SER A 43 -31.93 -40.60 -5.15
CA SER A 43 -31.39 -40.32 -3.81
C SER A 43 -29.87 -40.53 -3.72
N THR A 44 -29.34 -41.54 -4.43
CA THR A 44 -27.90 -41.79 -4.47
C THR A 44 -27.19 -40.76 -5.34
N ALA A 45 -27.78 -40.39 -6.49
CA ALA A 45 -27.23 -39.33 -7.33
C ALA A 45 -27.17 -37.97 -6.61
N THR A 46 -28.21 -37.60 -5.85
CA THR A 46 -28.20 -36.37 -5.04
C THR A 46 -27.15 -36.45 -3.94
N ALA A 47 -27.08 -37.55 -3.19
CA ALA A 47 -26.08 -37.70 -2.12
C ALA A 47 -24.63 -37.62 -2.63
N VAL A 48 -24.35 -38.23 -3.80
CA VAL A 48 -23.02 -38.15 -4.44
C VAL A 48 -22.75 -36.75 -4.96
N GLY A 49 -23.75 -36.07 -5.52
CA GLY A 49 -23.65 -34.67 -5.95
C GLY A 49 -23.31 -33.75 -4.78
N ASP A 50 -24.10 -33.79 -3.71
CA ASP A 50 -23.93 -32.97 -2.51
C ASP A 50 -22.57 -33.22 -1.84
N ALA A 51 -22.12 -34.48 -1.81
CA ALA A 51 -20.79 -34.83 -1.31
C ALA A 51 -19.65 -34.24 -2.17
N LYS A 52 -19.84 -34.09 -3.49
CA LYS A 52 -18.85 -33.43 -4.36
C LYS A 52 -18.87 -31.91 -4.18
N TYR A 53 -20.06 -31.30 -4.11
CA TYR A 53 -20.20 -29.86 -3.91
C TYR A 53 -19.63 -29.41 -2.56
N SER A 54 -19.95 -30.10 -1.47
CA SER A 54 -19.40 -29.81 -0.14
C SER A 54 -17.87 -29.94 -0.10
N LYS A 55 -17.28 -30.89 -0.82
CA LYS A 55 -15.81 -30.99 -0.96
C LYS A 55 -15.20 -29.81 -1.69
N LEU A 56 -15.85 -29.36 -2.77
CA LEU A 56 -15.39 -28.19 -3.54
C LEU A 56 -15.49 -26.91 -2.70
N GLU A 57 -16.60 -26.73 -1.98
CA GLU A 57 -16.80 -25.60 -1.10
C GLU A 57 -15.77 -25.57 0.04
N ALA A 58 -15.51 -26.72 0.67
CA ALA A 58 -14.47 -26.85 1.70
C ALA A 58 -13.07 -26.58 1.14
N ALA A 59 -12.77 -27.04 -0.08
CA ALA A 59 -11.49 -26.75 -0.74
C ALA A 59 -11.33 -25.26 -1.04
N GLN A 60 -12.38 -24.60 -1.53
CA GLN A 60 -12.37 -23.17 -1.81
C GLN A 60 -12.25 -22.34 -0.53
N ALA A 61 -12.97 -22.70 0.53
CA ALA A 61 -12.85 -22.05 1.84
C ALA A 61 -11.43 -22.16 2.39
N ASN A 62 -10.79 -23.33 2.27
CA ASN A 62 -9.41 -23.53 2.68
C ASN A 62 -8.42 -22.72 1.82
N ALA A 63 -8.60 -22.68 0.51
CA ALA A 63 -7.77 -21.88 -0.39
C ALA A 63 -7.87 -20.38 -0.06
N ASN A 64 -9.09 -19.88 0.17
CA ASN A 64 -9.32 -18.48 0.55
C ASN A 64 -8.69 -18.15 1.90
N ARG A 65 -8.76 -19.05 2.87
CA ARG A 65 -8.12 -18.88 4.18
C ARG A 65 -6.60 -18.78 4.04
N LEU A 66 -5.98 -19.70 3.29
CA LEU A 66 -4.54 -19.68 3.04
C LEU A 66 -4.08 -18.43 2.29
N ALA A 67 -4.85 -18.00 1.28
CA ALA A 67 -4.58 -16.77 0.54
C ALA A 67 -4.66 -15.53 1.46
N SER A 68 -5.67 -15.47 2.33
CA SER A 68 -5.85 -14.38 3.29
C SER A 68 -4.73 -14.34 4.33
N ASP A 69 -4.34 -15.50 4.88
CA ASP A 69 -3.24 -15.60 5.84
C ASP A 69 -1.90 -15.21 5.19
N THR A 70 -1.68 -15.59 3.93
CA THR A 70 -0.48 -15.21 3.18
C THR A 70 -0.44 -13.71 2.93
N ALA A 71 -1.56 -13.12 2.50
CA ALA A 71 -1.67 -11.68 2.29
C ALA A 71 -1.38 -10.90 3.58
N ARG A 72 -1.91 -11.35 4.73
CA ARG A 72 -1.64 -10.75 6.05
C ARG A 72 -0.15 -10.79 6.38
N ARG A 73 0.50 -11.95 6.21
CA ARG A 73 1.95 -12.08 6.47
C ARG A 73 2.80 -11.16 5.61
N ILE A 74 2.43 -10.97 4.34
CA ILE A 74 3.15 -10.05 3.44
C ILE A 74 2.99 -8.61 3.93
N VAL A 75 1.77 -8.21 4.32
CA VAL A 75 1.50 -6.88 4.86
C VAL A 75 2.25 -6.67 6.18
N ASP A 76 2.22 -7.63 7.09
CA ASP A 76 2.93 -7.54 8.38
C ASP A 76 4.45 -7.42 8.17
N ALA A 77 5.01 -8.20 7.24
CA ALA A 77 6.44 -8.11 6.90
C ALA A 77 6.82 -6.73 6.31
N GLU A 78 5.95 -6.16 5.47
CA GLU A 78 6.16 -4.84 4.88
C GLU A 78 6.02 -3.73 5.92
N ILE A 79 5.10 -3.86 6.89
CA ILE A 79 5.00 -2.93 8.03
C ILE A 79 6.28 -2.93 8.85
N ILE A 80 6.77 -4.12 9.24
CA ILE A 80 8.02 -4.24 10.00
C ILE A 80 9.18 -3.59 9.24
N ARG A 81 9.28 -3.87 7.93
CA ARG A 81 10.32 -3.28 7.08
C ARG A 81 10.24 -1.76 7.02
N ARG A 82 9.02 -1.20 6.91
CA ARG A 82 8.81 0.25 6.89
C ARG A 82 9.16 0.89 8.22
N ASP A 83 8.80 0.25 9.33
CA ASP A 83 9.13 0.74 10.67
C ASP A 83 10.65 0.75 10.88
N THR A 84 11.36 -0.31 10.48
CA THR A 84 12.83 -0.34 10.52
C THR A 84 13.45 0.78 9.67
N LEU A 85 12.96 0.99 8.45
CA LEU A 85 13.46 2.08 7.60
C LEU A 85 13.17 3.47 8.19
N ALA A 86 12.02 3.65 8.86
CA ALA A 86 11.68 4.89 9.53
C ALA A 86 12.61 5.18 10.72
N GLU A 87 12.93 4.15 11.52
CA GLU A 87 13.91 4.23 12.61
C GLU A 87 15.31 4.57 12.10
N GLU A 88 15.78 3.88 11.05
CA GLU A 88 17.07 4.16 10.40
C GLU A 88 17.15 5.59 9.87
N LEU A 89 16.08 6.08 9.24
CA LEU A 89 16.01 7.44 8.71
C LEU A 89 16.02 8.48 9.84
N ALA A 90 15.30 8.22 10.95
CA ALA A 90 15.33 9.07 12.13
C ALA A 90 16.75 9.14 12.73
N ALA A 91 17.42 8.00 12.89
CA ALA A 91 18.79 7.92 13.39
C ALA A 91 19.82 8.60 12.45
N ALA A 92 19.62 8.48 11.13
CA ALA A 92 20.46 9.17 10.15
C ALA A 92 20.29 10.70 10.26
N ARG A 93 19.04 11.19 10.40
CA ARG A 93 18.75 12.62 10.55
C ARG A 93 19.38 13.21 11.81
N THR A 94 19.32 12.51 12.94
CA THR A 94 19.97 12.98 14.17
C THR A 94 21.48 13.05 14.00
N THR A 95 22.09 12.01 13.41
CA THR A 95 23.53 11.97 13.12
C THR A 95 23.97 13.14 12.22
N ILE A 96 23.24 13.39 11.13
CA ILE A 96 23.52 14.50 10.22
C ILE A 96 23.40 15.85 10.94
N ALA A 97 22.38 16.03 11.77
CA ALA A 97 22.21 17.26 12.54
C ALA A 97 23.37 17.50 13.53
N GLU A 98 23.84 16.45 14.20
CA GLU A 98 25.00 16.52 15.10
C GLU A 98 26.29 16.83 14.35
N GLN A 99 26.53 16.17 13.22
CA GLN A 99 27.69 16.43 12.37
C GLN A 99 27.67 17.87 11.84
N GLY A 100 26.50 18.34 11.38
CA GLY A 100 26.29 19.73 10.96
C GLY A 100 26.64 20.72 12.06
N LYS A 101 26.15 20.50 13.28
CA LYS A 101 26.51 21.33 14.45
C LYS A 101 28.01 21.34 14.71
N LYS A 102 28.68 20.18 14.69
CA LYS A 102 30.14 20.08 14.91
C LYS A 102 30.92 20.84 13.84
N ILE A 103 30.54 20.70 12.57
CA ILE A 103 31.18 21.41 11.46
C ILE A 103 30.99 22.92 11.60
N THR A 104 29.76 23.37 11.84
CA THR A 104 29.45 24.80 12.04
C THR A 104 30.24 25.38 13.21
N ASN A 105 30.26 24.70 14.36
CA ASN A 105 31.03 25.14 15.53
C ASN A 105 32.54 25.22 15.22
N ARG A 106 33.08 24.25 14.47
CA ARG A 106 34.49 24.29 14.05
C ARG A 106 34.76 25.48 13.11
N ARG A 107 33.88 25.76 12.15
CA ARG A 107 34.02 26.91 11.25
C ARG A 107 33.97 28.23 12.01
N ILE A 108 33.05 28.38 12.96
CA ILE A 108 32.96 29.56 13.84
C ILE A 108 34.23 29.72 14.67
N SER A 109 34.72 28.63 15.28
CA SER A 109 35.96 28.67 16.07
C SER A 109 37.17 29.07 15.23
N ASN A 110 37.33 28.47 14.05
CA ASN A 110 38.42 28.81 13.12
C ASN A 110 38.36 30.27 12.66
N ALA A 111 37.16 30.78 12.32
CA ALA A 111 36.97 32.18 11.95
C ALA A 111 37.26 33.12 13.13
N SER A 112 36.89 32.72 14.35
CA SER A 112 37.16 33.50 15.57
C SER A 112 38.66 33.56 15.86
N HIS A 113 39.38 32.44 15.69
CA HIS A 113 40.83 32.39 15.81
C HIS A 113 41.54 33.21 14.73
N SER A 114 41.07 33.20 13.48
CA SER A 114 41.67 34.03 12.43
C SER A 114 41.48 35.52 12.71
N VAL A 115 40.33 35.94 13.25
CA VAL A 115 40.10 37.33 13.66
C VAL A 115 40.98 37.73 14.85
N ALA A 116 41.16 36.84 15.84
CA ALA A 116 42.03 37.10 16.98
C ALA A 116 43.52 37.15 16.59
N ALA A 117 43.96 36.37 15.59
CA ALA A 117 45.32 36.36 15.09
C ALA A 117 45.70 37.63 14.30
N VAL A 118 44.70 38.37 13.79
CA VAL A 118 44.87 39.66 13.10
C VAL A 118 44.46 40.78 14.05
N ASP A 119 45.30 41.06 15.04
CA ASP A 119 45.20 42.18 16.00
C ASP A 119 43.89 42.35 16.79
N GLY A 120 43.00 41.34 16.80
CA GLY A 120 41.72 41.39 17.50
C GLY A 120 40.76 42.47 16.99
N ARG A 121 41.09 43.15 15.89
CA ARG A 121 40.20 44.08 15.21
C ARG A 121 39.44 43.30 14.15
N CYS A 122 38.14 43.17 14.33
CA CYS A 122 37.27 42.69 13.27
C CYS A 122 37.49 43.59 12.03
N THR A 123 38.10 43.05 10.98
CA THR A 123 38.39 43.76 9.72
C THR A 123 37.12 44.14 8.96
N PHE A 124 35.97 43.61 9.40
CA PHE A 124 34.65 43.94 8.89
C PHE A 124 34.03 45.09 9.71
N GLY A 125 34.43 46.32 9.37
CA GLY A 125 33.80 47.52 9.91
C GLY A 125 32.38 47.74 9.38
N ALA A 126 31.66 48.71 9.95
CA ALA A 126 30.29 49.06 9.55
C ALA A 126 30.15 49.32 8.04
N GLU A 127 31.19 49.87 7.40
CA GLU A 127 31.26 50.12 5.97
C GLU A 127 31.26 48.81 5.14
N TRP A 128 32.01 47.79 5.58
CA TRP A 128 32.01 46.48 4.92
C TRP A 128 30.66 45.77 5.03
N VAL A 129 30.02 45.86 6.21
CA VAL A 129 28.68 45.29 6.42
C VAL A 129 27.63 46.03 5.59
N GLY A 130 27.77 47.35 5.45
CA GLY A 130 26.92 48.17 4.57
C GLY A 130 27.04 47.75 3.11
N LEU A 131 28.25 47.58 2.59
CA LEU A 131 28.51 47.12 1.22
C LEU A 131 28.01 45.69 0.98
N TYR A 132 28.16 44.80 1.97
CA TYR A 132 27.63 43.44 1.90
C TYR A 132 26.10 43.43 1.85
N ASN A 133 25.44 44.20 2.72
CA ASN A 133 23.99 44.32 2.73
C ASN A 133 23.45 44.92 1.42
N GLU A 134 24.15 45.89 0.85
CA GLU A 134 23.81 46.47 -0.45
C GLU A 134 23.93 45.44 -1.59
N ALA A 135 24.99 44.63 -1.60
CA ALA A 135 25.18 43.55 -2.58
C ALA A 135 24.09 42.46 -2.48
N TRP A 136 23.51 42.25 -1.30
CA TRP A 136 22.39 41.34 -1.06
C TRP A 136 21.00 42.01 -1.17
N GLY A 137 20.95 43.29 -1.54
CA GLY A 137 19.71 44.04 -1.76
C GLY A 137 19.03 44.54 -0.48
N PHE A 138 19.70 44.48 0.68
CA PHE A 138 19.20 45.00 1.95
C PHE A 138 19.36 46.52 2.11
N GLY A 139 20.07 47.19 1.20
CA GLY A 139 20.24 48.65 1.21
C GLY A 139 21.08 49.19 2.39
N HIS A 140 21.57 50.41 2.26
CA HIS A 140 22.34 51.07 3.30
C HIS A 140 21.40 51.51 4.44
N GLY A 141 21.42 50.77 5.56
CA GLY A 141 20.75 51.23 6.77
C GLY A 141 21.48 52.45 7.32
N ASP A 142 20.95 53.64 7.05
CA ASP A 142 21.41 54.90 7.62
C ASP A 142 21.41 54.80 9.16
N PRO A 143 22.56 54.91 9.86
CA PRO A 143 22.63 54.75 11.32
C PRO A 143 21.86 55.83 12.08
N ALA A 144 21.36 56.87 11.40
CA ALA A 144 20.57 57.96 11.98
C ALA A 144 19.05 57.83 11.77
N SER A 145 18.54 56.78 11.12
CA SER A 145 17.10 56.61 10.96
C SER A 145 16.49 55.78 12.10
N PRO A 146 15.45 56.28 12.81
CA PRO A 146 14.73 55.46 13.77
C PRO A 146 14.13 54.27 13.02
N ALA A 147 14.36 53.06 13.55
CA ALA A 147 13.96 51.80 12.96
C ALA A 147 12.55 51.88 12.34
N ALA A 148 12.46 51.74 11.02
CA ALA A 148 11.20 51.59 10.33
C ALA A 148 10.51 50.34 10.90
N ALA A 149 9.32 50.55 11.48
CA ALA A 149 8.49 49.48 11.98
C ALA A 149 8.26 48.43 10.87
N PRO A 150 8.26 47.12 11.20
CA PRO A 150 8.13 46.07 10.21
C PRO A 150 6.78 46.19 9.48
N GLY A 151 6.85 46.65 8.22
CA GLY A 151 5.74 46.65 7.29
C GLY A 151 5.52 45.26 6.71
N ALA A 152 4.25 44.96 6.41
CA ALA A 152 3.76 43.63 6.09
C ALA A 152 4.46 42.95 4.90
N VAL A 153 4.53 41.62 5.03
CA VAL A 153 5.00 40.62 4.06
C VAL A 153 4.48 40.89 2.64
N GLY A 154 5.38 40.99 1.67
CA GLY A 154 4.97 41.04 0.26
C GLY A 154 6.11 41.29 -0.73
N GLU A 155 6.35 40.28 -1.58
CA GLU A 155 6.87 40.38 -2.94
C GLU A 155 8.41 40.43 -3.14
N ALA A 156 8.94 39.28 -3.58
CA ALA A 156 10.30 39.14 -4.05
C ALA A 156 10.46 39.87 -5.40
N GLY A 157 10.95 41.10 -5.35
CA GLY A 157 11.34 41.86 -6.54
C GLY A 157 12.57 41.23 -7.22
N ALA A 158 12.50 41.10 -8.55
CA ALA A 158 13.54 40.52 -9.40
C ALA A 158 14.90 41.22 -9.21
N ILE A 159 15.96 40.41 -9.11
CA ILE A 159 17.36 40.87 -8.97
C ILE A 159 17.82 41.43 -10.33
N PRO A 160 18.20 42.72 -10.44
CA PRO A 160 18.89 43.20 -11.62
C PRO A 160 20.34 42.69 -11.60
N THR A 161 20.81 42.22 -12.76
CA THR A 161 22.21 41.84 -13.00
C THR A 161 23.12 43.05 -12.82
N ALA A 162 23.59 43.28 -11.60
CA ALA A 162 24.69 44.21 -11.34
C ALA A 162 25.98 43.55 -11.83
N GLN A 163 26.55 44.17 -12.85
CA GLN A 163 27.81 43.83 -13.47
C GLN A 163 28.88 43.74 -12.38
N ALA A 164 29.36 42.52 -12.13
CA ALA A 164 30.43 42.27 -11.16
C ALA A 164 31.63 43.12 -11.55
N GLY A 165 31.92 44.15 -10.74
CA GLY A 165 33.19 44.86 -10.82
C GLY A 165 34.32 43.83 -10.73
N GLU A 166 35.24 43.88 -11.68
CA GLU A 166 36.46 43.07 -11.73
C GLU A 166 37.15 43.08 -10.36
N PHE A 167 36.97 42.02 -9.58
CA PHE A 167 37.88 41.73 -8.50
C PHE A 167 39.19 41.29 -9.14
N ARG A 168 40.20 42.17 -9.12
CA ARG A 168 41.61 41.77 -9.30
C ARG A 168 41.89 40.67 -8.29
N GLN A 169 41.82 39.43 -8.73
CA GLN A 169 42.30 38.27 -8.01
C GLN A 169 43.82 38.46 -7.82
N GLY A 170 44.21 38.89 -6.63
CA GLY A 170 45.58 38.68 -6.14
C GLY A 170 45.80 37.18 -6.05
N GLY A 171 46.79 36.70 -6.80
CA GLY A 171 46.94 35.31 -7.21
C GLY A 171 47.03 34.32 -6.05
N VAL A 172 46.20 33.29 -6.16
CA VAL A 172 46.50 31.96 -5.62
C VAL A 172 46.53 31.07 -6.84
N THR A 173 47.71 30.57 -7.18
CA THR A 173 47.88 29.62 -8.29
C THR A 173 47.54 28.21 -7.81
N PRO A 174 47.08 27.30 -8.70
CA PRO A 174 46.67 25.94 -8.33
C PRO A 174 47.73 25.13 -7.55
N GLU A 175 48.99 25.55 -7.63
CA GLU A 175 50.12 24.95 -6.91
C GLU A 175 50.06 25.14 -5.38
N ASP A 176 49.27 26.10 -4.88
CA ASP A 176 49.15 26.44 -3.46
C ASP A 176 48.14 25.57 -2.70
N ILE A 177 47.42 24.69 -3.40
CA ILE A 177 46.51 23.70 -2.80
C ILE A 177 47.16 22.33 -2.90
N GLN A 178 48.10 22.05 -2.00
CA GLN A 178 48.59 20.67 -1.81
C GLN A 178 47.71 19.96 -0.77
N VAL A 179 47.05 18.89 -1.24
CA VAL A 179 46.46 17.80 -0.44
C VAL A 179 47.56 16.82 -0.06
#